data_AF-A0A938VU26-F1
#
_entry.id   AF-A0A938VU26-F1
#
_cell.length_a   1.000
_cell.length_b   1.000
_cell.length_c   1.000
_cell.angle_alpha   90.00
_cell.angle_beta   90.00
_cell.angle_gamma   90.00
#
_symmetry.space_group_name_H-M   'P 1'
#
loop_
_entity.id
_entity.type
_entity.pdbx_description
1 polymer ?
#
loop_
_entity_poly.entity_id
_entity_poly.type
_entity_poly.pdbx_seq_one_letter_code
_entity_poly.pdbx_strand_id
1 'polypeptide(L)' 'MGRQTDPQRLEQIHDYISQHPGVRPAEIAKQLAAPRSSVTRALPALEEAGYLLSEDRKGGLWPFRR' A
#
# COMPACT_ATOMS: atom_id res chain seq x y z
N MET A 1 8.84 -7.97 19.45
CA MET A 1 9.83 -7.16 18.71
C MET A 1 9.17 -6.68 17.43
N GLY A 2 8.61 -5.47 17.45
CA GLY A 2 7.86 -4.91 16.33
C GLY A 2 8.84 -4.60 15.21
N ARG A 3 8.79 -5.36 14.12
CA ARG A 3 9.55 -5.07 12.90
C ARG A 3 9.19 -3.65 12.47
N GLN A 4 10.18 -2.77 12.43
CA GLN A 4 10.04 -1.46 11.82
C GLN A 4 9.56 -1.69 10.40
N THR A 5 8.46 -1.07 10.01
CA THR A 5 8.01 -1.10 8.63
C THR A 5 9.06 -0.37 7.81
N ASP A 6 9.82 -1.10 6.99
CA ASP A 6 10.87 -0.51 6.14
C ASP A 6 10.29 0.65 5.30
N PRO A 7 10.81 1.88 5.44
CA PRO A 7 10.30 3.04 4.70
C PRO A 7 10.39 2.84 3.19
N GLN A 8 11.46 2.19 2.74
CA GLN A 8 11.65 1.83 1.33
C GLN A 8 10.51 0.92 0.81
N ARG A 9 9.93 0.07 1.67
CA ARG A 9 8.83 -0.81 1.28
C ARG A 9 7.51 -0.07 1.21
N LEU A 10 7.31 0.95 2.05
CA LEU A 10 6.17 1.86 1.96
C LEU A 10 6.22 2.61 0.62
N GLU A 11 7.37 3.18 0.28
CA GLU A 11 7.56 3.87 -1.01
C GLU A 11 7.25 2.96 -2.20
N GLN A 12 7.73 1.71 -2.20
CA GLN A 12 7.44 0.73 -3.26
C GLN A 12 5.94 0.41 -3.38
N ILE A 13 5.23 0.29 -2.26
CA ILE A 13 3.78 0.04 -2.28
C ILE A 13 3.06 1.25 -2.86
N HIS A 14 3.41 2.47 -2.42
CA HIS A 14 2.80 3.70 -2.90
C HIS A 14 3.05 3.95 -4.39
N ASP A 15 4.30 3.78 -4.84
CA ASP A 15 4.68 3.91 -6.24
C ASP A 15 3.90 2.93 -7.12
N TYR A 16 3.78 1.67 -6.67
CA TYR A 16 3.00 0.67 -7.39
C TYR A 16 1.51 1.03 -7.47
N ILE A 17 0.90 1.52 -6.39
CA ILE A 17 -0.50 1.98 -6.42
C ILE A 17 -0.66 3.21 -7.33
N SER A 18 0.33 4.10 -7.36
CA SER A 18 0.33 5.28 -8.23
C SER A 18 0.41 4.91 -9.71
N GLN A 19 1.19 3.88 -10.06
CA GLN A 19 1.28 3.35 -11.42
C GLN A 19 0.09 2.46 -11.80
N HIS A 20 -0.55 1.81 -10.82
CA HIS A 20 -1.66 0.89 -11.01
C HIS A 20 -2.89 1.29 -10.16
N PRO A 21 -3.58 2.38 -10.50
CA PRO A 21 -4.75 2.82 -9.75
C PRO A 21 -5.88 1.77 -9.81
N GLY A 22 -6.53 1.53 -8.67
CA GLY A 22 -7.57 0.50 -8.51
C GLY A 22 -7.02 -0.91 -8.22
N VAL A 23 -5.71 -1.05 -7.98
CA VAL A 23 -5.10 -2.34 -7.68
C VAL A 23 -5.50 -2.86 -6.30
N ARG A 24 -5.70 -4.17 -6.17
CA ARG A 24 -6.08 -4.79 -4.90
C ARG A 24 -4.85 -5.07 -4.03
N PRO A 25 -4.95 -5.01 -2.68
CA PRO A 25 -3.86 -5.36 -1.78
C PRO A 25 -3.26 -6.75 -2.04
N ALA A 26 -4.08 -7.69 -2.53
CA ALA A 26 -3.68 -9.03 -2.92
C ALA A 26 -2.67 -9.05 -4.07
N GLU A 27 -2.88 -8.19 -5.06
CA GLU A 27 -2.05 -8.10 -6.26
C GLU A 27 -0.75 -7.37 -5.94
N ILE A 28 -0.80 -6.33 -5.13
CA ILE A 28 0.40 -5.67 -4.56
C ILE A 28 1.25 -6.68 -3.79
N ALA A 29 0.63 -7.50 -2.95
CA ALA A 29 1.32 -8.53 -2.17
C ALA A 29 2.03 -9.56 -3.07
N LYS A 30 1.38 -10.01 -4.15
CA LYS A 30 2.01 -10.90 -5.14
C LYS A 30 3.17 -10.22 -5.85
N GLN A 31 2.97 -9.00 -6.34
CA GLN A 31 3.97 -8.30 -7.13
C GLN A 31 5.23 -7.95 -6.32
N LEU A 32 5.05 -7.52 -5.06
CA LEU A 32 6.14 -7.14 -4.17
C LEU A 32 6.66 -8.31 -3.32
N ALA A 33 6.29 -9.55 -3.68
CA ALA A 33 6.59 -10.78 -2.93
C ALA A 33 6.43 -10.58 -1.41
N ALA A 34 5.36 -9.90 -1.01
CA ALA A 34 5.07 -9.49 0.35
C ALA A 34 3.92 -10.33 0.92
N PRO A 35 3.93 -10.66 2.22
CA PRO A 35 2.75 -11.23 2.84
C PRO A 35 1.59 -10.24 2.80
N ARG A 36 0.38 -10.71 2.52
CA ARG A 36 -0.82 -9.85 2.46
C ARG A 36 -1.04 -9.06 3.76
N SER A 37 -0.81 -9.69 4.91
CA SER A 37 -0.86 -9.03 6.23
C SER A 37 0.21 -7.96 6.44
N SER A 38 1.24 -7.93 5.60
CA SER A 38 2.23 -6.85 5.58
C SER A 38 1.69 -5.65 4.80
N VAL A 39 1.09 -5.88 3.63
CA VAL A 39 0.48 -4.83 2.82
C VAL A 39 -0.67 -4.16 3.57
N THR A 40 -1.57 -4.92 4.19
CA THR A 40 -2.69 -4.33 4.94
C THR A 40 -2.26 -3.54 6.16
N ARG A 41 -1.15 -3.93 6.83
CA ARG A 41 -0.56 -3.15 7.93
C ARG A 41 0.27 -1.96 7.46
N ALA A 42 0.72 -1.98 6.21
CA ALA A 42 1.45 -0.87 5.60
C ALA A 42 0.51 0.28 5.21
N LEU A 43 -0.78 0.02 4.95
CA LEU A 43 -1.76 1.06 4.61
C LEU A 43 -1.84 2.20 5.65
N PRO A 44 -2.06 1.94 6.95
CA PRO A 44 -2.05 3.03 7.94
C PRO A 44 -0.69 3.71 8.06
N ALA A 45 0.41 2.95 7.90
CA ALA A 45 1.76 3.51 7.93
C ALA A 45 2.06 4.41 6.71
N LEU A 46 1.42 4.15 5.56
CA LEU A 46 1.48 5.02 4.38
C LEU A 46 0.82 6.35 4.67
N GLU A 47 -0.36 6.33 5.30
CA GLU A 47 -1.06 7.55 5.70
C GLU A 47 -0.26 8.37 6.72
N GLU A 48 0.34 7.71 7.72
CA GLU A 48 1.24 8.38 8.68
C GLU A 48 2.49 8.97 8.02
N ALA A 49 2.98 8.36 6.93
CA ALA A 49 4.08 8.87 6.12
C ALA A 49 3.66 9.98 5.13
N GLY A 50 2.37 10.33 5.06
CA GLY A 50 1.83 11.34 4.16
C GLY A 50 1.40 10.82 2.77
N TYR A 51 1.48 9.50 2.55
CA TYR A 51 0.98 8.83 1.36
C TYR A 51 -0.51 8.51 1.53
N LEU A 52 -1.36 9.43 1.05
CA LEU A 52 -2.80 9.27 1.13
C LEU A 52 -3.29 8.29 0.05
N LEU A 53 -4.11 7.33 0.45
CA LEU A 53 -4.71 6.31 -0.41
C LEU A 53 -6.22 6.28 -0.20
N SER A 54 -6.96 5.90 -1.24
CA SER A 54 -8.41 5.72 -1.19
C SER A 54 -8.77 4.30 -1.60
N GLU A 55 -9.59 3.62 -0.80
CA GLU A 55 -10.11 2.30 -1.14
C GLU A 55 -11.52 2.42 -1.76
N ASP A 56 -11.71 1.83 -2.94
CA ASP A 56 -13.03 1.69 -3.58
C ASP A 56 -13.86 0.58 -2.91
N ARG A 57 -15.19 0.58 -3.12
CA ARG A 57 -16.13 -0.44 -2.61
C ARG A 57 -15.74 -1.88 -2.95
N LYS A 58 -14.92 -2.11 -3.99
CA LYS A 58 -14.42 -3.44 -4.39
C LYS A 58 -13.07 -3.81 -3.74
N GLY A 59 -12.54 -3.01 -2.82
CA GLY A 59 -11.23 -3.21 -2.17
C GLY A 59 -10.04 -2.88 -3.08
N GLY A 60 -10.24 -1.98 -4.05
CA GLY A 60 -9.18 -1.47 -4.93
C GLY A 60 -8.59 -0.18 -4.38
N LEU A 61 -7.27 -0.07 -4.37
CA LEU A 61 -6.54 1.06 -3.83
C LEU A 61 -6.21 2.08 -4.92
N TRP A 62 -6.43 3.35 -4.62
CA TRP A 62 -6.21 4.48 -5.49
C TRP A 62 -5.29 5.50 -4.81
N PRO A 63 -4.38 6.14 -5.55
CA PRO A 63 -3.64 7.27 -5.01
C PRO A 63 -4.61 8.42 -4.75
N PHE A 64 -4.62 8.95 -3.53
CA PHE A 64 -5.48 10.08 -3.20
C PHE A 64 -4.80 11.37 -3.68
N ARG A 65 -5.35 11.98 -4.73
CA ARG A 65 -4.95 13.32 -5.18
C ARG A 65 -5.85 14.37 -4.52
N ARG A 66 -5.23 15.38 -3.93
CA ARG A 66 -5.88 16.58 -3.40
C ARG A 66 -6.39 17.47 -4.53
#